data_AF-A0A1H8CR44-F1
#
_entry.id   AF-A0A1H8CR44-F1
#
_cell.length_a   1.000
_cell.length_b   1.000
_cell.length_c   1.000
_cell.angle_alpha   90.00
_cell.angle_beta   90.00
_cell.angle_gamma   90.00
#
_symmetry.space_group_name_H-M   'P 1'
#
loop_
_entity.id
_entity.type
_entity.pdbx_description
1 polymer ?
#
loop_
_entity_poly.entity_id
_entity_poly.type
_entity_poly.pdbx_seq_one_letter_code
_entity_poly.pdbx_strand_id
1 'polypeptide(L)'
;MGPYDKCWANTYKEFEEELNQKILSMTNCYLFIATLGQSLDAHLDYIVMVKKQTKELLDDLDLPCRDDIASLAKRVIKVESRLDNLDENLYDTIDDMKNYRARLKELSKELATLSFKSDDENS
;
A
#
# COMPACT_ATOMS: atom_id res chain seq x y z
N MET A 1 -35.38 41.83 2.40
CA MET A 1 -34.08 42.01 3.08
C MET A 1 -33.99 43.46 3.52
N GLY A 2 -33.97 43.72 4.83
CA GLY A 2 -33.99 45.09 5.36
C GLY A 2 -32.64 45.81 5.20
N PRO A 3 -32.60 47.15 5.18
CA PRO A 3 -31.37 47.94 5.01
C PRO A 3 -30.31 47.72 6.11
N TYR A 4 -30.69 47.18 7.26
CA TYR A 4 -29.80 46.92 8.39
C TYR A 4 -28.86 45.72 8.20
N ASP A 5 -29.22 44.70 7.41
CA ASP A 5 -28.34 43.55 7.13
C ASP A 5 -27.10 43.94 6.31
N LYS A 6 -27.23 44.96 5.44
CA LYS A 6 -26.16 45.37 4.53
C LYS A 6 -25.06 46.16 5.24
N CYS A 7 -25.39 46.93 6.27
CA CYS A 7 -24.41 47.67 7.07
C CYS A 7 -23.54 46.75 7.94
N TRP A 8 -24.14 45.75 8.58
CA TRP A 8 -23.38 44.77 9.37
C TRP A 8 -22.49 43.88 8.48
N ALA A 9 -22.97 43.53 7.28
CA ALA A 9 -22.15 42.81 6.31
C ALA A 9 -20.94 43.64 5.81
N ASN A 10 -21.12 44.95 5.60
CA ASN A 10 -20.02 45.83 5.16
C ASN A 10 -19.00 46.06 6.26
N THR A 11 -19.44 46.33 7.49
CA THR A 11 -18.55 46.51 8.64
C THR A 11 -17.76 45.25 9.00
N TYR A 12 -18.36 44.07 8.86
CA TYR A 12 -17.63 42.81 9.01
C TYR A 12 -16.55 42.62 7.95
N LYS A 13 -16.85 42.96 6.69
CA LYS A 13 -15.87 42.89 5.59
C LYS A 13 -14.70 43.85 5.79
N GLU A 14 -14.98 45.08 6.22
CA GLU A 14 -13.93 46.07 6.52
C GLU A 14 -13.02 45.56 7.65
N PHE A 15 -13.60 45.00 8.71
CA PHE A 15 -12.84 44.39 9.80
C PHE A 15 -12.03 43.17 9.35
N GLU A 16 -12.59 42.31 8.50
CA GLU A 16 -11.89 41.17 7.90
C GLU A 16 -10.71 41.62 7.03
N GLU A 17 -10.89 42.67 6.23
CA GLU A 17 -9.83 43.26 5.42
C GLU A 17 -8.70 43.86 6.27
N GLU A 18 -9.02 44.58 7.35
CA GLU A 18 -8.03 45.12 8.29
C GLU A 18 -7.24 44.00 9.00
N LEU A 19 -7.94 42.96 9.46
CA LEU A 19 -7.29 41.80 10.07
C LEU A 19 -6.38 41.08 9.07
N ASN A 20 -6.85 40.86 7.84
CA ASN A 20 -6.07 40.22 6.79
C ASN A 20 -4.82 41.02 6.45
N GLN A 21 -4.90 42.35 6.33
CA GLN A 21 -3.73 43.21 6.10
C GLN A 21 -2.73 43.15 7.27
N LYS A 22 -3.23 43.13 8.51
CA LYS A 22 -2.39 43.04 9.71
C LYS A 22 -1.68 41.68 9.80
N ILE A 23 -2.40 40.60 9.52
CA ILE A 23 -1.82 39.25 9.45
C ILE A 23 -0.77 39.19 8.34
N LEU A 24 -1.09 39.71 7.14
CA LEU A 24 -0.19 39.67 6.00
C LEU A 24 1.10 40.47 6.28
N SER A 25 1.01 41.66 6.87
CA SER A 25 2.20 42.46 7.21
C SER A 25 3.07 41.80 8.29
N MET A 26 2.46 41.12 9.27
CA MET A 26 3.18 40.40 10.31
C MET A 26 3.83 39.10 9.77
N THR A 27 3.12 38.36 8.92
CA THR A 27 3.57 37.06 8.40
C THR A 27 4.49 37.18 7.18
N ASN A 28 4.32 38.21 6.36
CA ASN A 28 5.15 38.49 5.18
C ASN A 28 6.41 39.29 5.52
N CYS A 29 6.99 39.07 6.70
CA CYS A 29 8.29 39.62 7.04
C CYS A 29 9.32 38.49 7.14
N TYR A 30 10.53 38.76 6.64
CA TYR A 30 11.62 37.77 6.61
C TYR A 30 11.89 37.17 8.00
N LEU A 31 11.85 38.00 9.05
CA LEU A 31 12.08 37.55 10.42
C LEU A 31 11.02 36.53 10.88
N PHE A 32 9.74 36.76 10.55
CA PHE A 32 8.68 35.81 10.86
C PHE A 32 8.87 34.49 10.11
N ILE A 33 9.13 34.55 8.79
CA ILE A 33 9.32 33.35 7.97
C ILE A 33 10.53 32.54 8.47
N ALA A 34 11.64 33.22 8.76
CA ALA A 34 12.86 32.57 9.24
C ALA A 34 12.67 31.93 10.62
N THR A 35 12.04 32.63 11.57
CA THR A 35 11.79 32.08 12.91
C THR A 35 10.76 30.97 12.90
N LEU A 36 9.73 31.07 12.05
CA LEU A 36 8.78 29.98 11.84
C LEU A 36 9.46 28.74 11.25
N GLY A 37 10.34 28.93 10.26
CA GLY A 37 11.15 27.85 9.69
C GLY A 37 12.00 27.16 10.75
N GLN A 38 12.76 27.93 11.53
CA GLN A 38 13.59 27.40 12.62
C GLN A 38 12.76 26.67 13.70
N SER A 39 11.58 27.21 14.05
CA SER A 39 10.67 26.57 15.00
C SER A 39 10.13 25.25 14.46
N LEU A 40 9.79 25.21 13.17
CA LEU A 40 9.33 24.00 12.51
C LEU A 40 10.44 22.94 12.46
N ASP A 41 11.66 23.34 12.11
CA ASP A 41 12.83 22.45 12.10
C ASP A 41 13.09 21.89 13.51
N ALA A 42 13.11 22.74 14.54
CA ALA A 42 13.28 22.30 15.92
C ALA A 42 12.17 21.34 16.38
N HIS A 43 10.92 21.56 15.94
CA HIS A 43 9.81 20.67 16.22
C HIS A 43 9.96 19.32 15.51
N LEU A 44 10.45 19.30 14.26
CA LEU A 44 10.75 18.07 13.54
C LEU A 44 11.86 17.28 14.24
N ASP A 45 12.95 17.94 14.65
CA ASP A 45 14.04 17.33 15.40
C ASP A 45 13.56 16.75 16.73
N TYR A 46 12.69 17.48 17.44
CA TYR A 46 12.06 17.00 18.67
C TYR A 46 11.25 15.72 18.43
N ILE A 47 10.41 15.69 17.38
CA ILE A 47 9.64 14.49 17.03
C ILE A 47 10.57 13.31 16.74
N VAL A 48 11.67 13.53 16.01
CA VAL A 48 12.64 12.47 15.71
C VAL A 48 13.29 11.96 17.00
N MET A 49 13.69 12.84 17.90
CA MET A 49 14.27 12.49 19.19
C MET A 49 13.30 11.66 20.05
N VAL A 50 12.05 12.12 20.19
CA VAL A 50 11.03 11.41 20.97
C VAL A 50 10.74 10.04 20.38
N LYS A 51 10.64 9.93 19.05
CA LYS A 51 10.46 8.63 18.37
C LYS A 51 11.62 7.68 18.66
N LYS A 52 12.86 8.18 18.63
CA LYS A 52 14.05 7.38 18.92
C LYS A 52 14.04 6.88 20.37
N GLN A 53 13.80 7.77 21.34
CA GLN A 53 13.72 7.41 22.76
C GLN A 53 12.58 6.43 23.05
N THR A 54 11.43 6.63 22.40
CA THR A 54 10.29 5.72 22.53
C THR A 54 10.67 4.33 22.00
N LYS A 55 11.34 4.26 20.85
CA LYS A 55 11.81 2.98 20.30
C LYS A 55 12.79 2.29 21.24
N GLU A 56 13.81 2.99 21.73
CA GLU A 56 14.79 2.45 22.69
C GLU A 56 14.10 1.91 23.95
N LEU A 57 13.11 2.63 24.49
CA LEU A 57 12.33 2.16 25.64
C LEU A 57 11.50 0.91 25.33
N LEU A 58 10.87 0.84 24.15
CA LEU A 58 10.15 -0.37 23.74
C LEU A 58 11.11 -1.55 23.58
N ASP A 59 12.28 -1.33 22.98
CA ASP A 59 13.32 -2.35 22.80
C ASP A 59 13.81 -2.86 24.18
N ASP A 60 14.04 -1.98 25.16
CA ASP A 60 14.43 -2.35 26.53
C ASP A 60 13.36 -3.18 27.26
N LEU A 61 12.08 -3.00 26.90
CA LEU A 61 10.95 -3.74 27.45
C LEU A 61 10.61 -5.00 26.63
N ASP A 62 11.37 -5.30 25.56
CA ASP A 62 11.09 -6.38 24.61
C ASP A 62 9.68 -6.26 23.98
N LEU A 63 9.24 -5.02 23.74
CA LEU A 63 7.95 -4.71 23.13
C LEU A 63 8.13 -4.31 21.65
N PRO A 64 7.31 -4.84 20.73
CA PRO A 64 7.44 -4.52 19.31
C PRO A 64 7.04 -3.07 19.03
N CYS A 65 7.83 -2.37 18.22
CA CYS A 65 7.48 -1.05 17.75
C CYS A 65 6.60 -1.12 16.48
N ARG A 66 6.04 0.02 16.08
CA ARG A 66 5.20 0.14 14.88
C ARG A 66 5.91 -0.39 13.63
N ASP A 67 7.20 -0.14 13.50
CA ASP A 67 7.98 -0.57 12.32
C ASP A 67 8.14 -2.09 12.28
N ASP A 68 8.27 -2.75 13.43
CA ASP A 68 8.36 -4.21 13.51
C ASP A 68 7.03 -4.85 13.11
N ILE A 69 5.91 -4.30 13.59
CA ILE A 69 4.57 -4.73 13.19
C ILE A 69 4.37 -4.54 11.69
N ALA A 70 4.78 -3.40 11.13
CA ALA A 70 4.68 -3.13 9.71
C ALA A 70 5.56 -4.07 8.87
N SER A 71 6.76 -4.39 9.34
CA SER A 71 7.67 -5.35 8.71
C SER A 71 7.07 -6.76 8.70
N LEU A 72 6.50 -7.18 9.85
CA LEU A 72 5.80 -8.45 9.96
C LEU A 72 4.62 -8.53 8.99
N ALA A 73 3.77 -7.49 8.94
CA ALA A 73 2.63 -7.42 8.03
C ALA A 73 3.05 -7.56 6.57
N LYS A 74 4.12 -6.85 6.14
CA LYS A 74 4.67 -6.99 4.79
C LYS A 74 5.14 -8.42 4.50
N ARG A 75 5.75 -9.08 5.48
CA ARG A 75 6.20 -10.47 5.34
C ARG A 75 5.03 -11.44 5.22
N VAL A 76 3.96 -11.23 5.99
CA VAL A 76 2.72 -12.02 5.91
C VAL A 76 2.10 -11.90 4.53
N ILE A 77 1.88 -10.68 4.04
CA ILE A 77 1.32 -10.42 2.71
C ILE A 77 2.18 -11.09 1.61
N LYS A 78 3.50 -11.02 1.74
CA LYS A 78 4.42 -11.66 0.78
C LYS A 78 4.28 -13.19 0.80
N VAL A 79 4.08 -13.80 1.96
CA VAL A 79 3.89 -15.25 2.07
C VAL A 79 2.53 -15.66 1.51
N GLU A 80 1.48 -14.91 1.82
CA GLU A 80 0.13 -15.09 1.27
C GLU A 80 0.14 -15.07 -0.26
N SER A 81 0.70 -14.01 -0.86
CA SER A 81 0.82 -13.93 -2.33
C SER A 81 1.62 -15.08 -2.96
N ARG A 82 2.63 -15.61 -2.25
CA ARG A 82 3.38 -16.79 -2.73
C ARG A 82 2.57 -18.08 -2.61
N LEU A 83 1.70 -18.17 -1.60
CA LEU A 83 0.80 -19.29 -1.41
C LEU A 83 -0.25 -19.30 -2.52
N ASP A 84 -0.87 -18.15 -2.81
CA ASP A 84 -1.86 -18.02 -3.88
C ASP A 84 -1.27 -18.43 -5.23
N ASN A 85 -0.07 -17.94 -5.55
CA ASN A 85 0.63 -18.33 -6.79
C ASN A 85 0.95 -19.83 -6.81
N LEU A 86 1.30 -20.42 -5.67
CA LEU A 86 1.59 -21.85 -5.60
C LEU A 86 0.33 -22.67 -5.84
N ASP A 87 -0.79 -22.26 -5.25
CA ASP A 87 -2.08 -22.91 -5.42
C ASP A 87 -2.52 -22.86 -6.88
N GLU A 88 -2.45 -21.70 -7.54
CA GLU A 88 -2.77 -21.55 -8.96
C GLU A 88 -1.90 -22.46 -9.85
N ASN A 89 -0.58 -22.45 -9.64
CA ASN A 89 0.33 -23.32 -10.39
C ASN A 89 0.05 -24.82 -10.15
N LEU A 90 -0.35 -25.19 -8.93
CA LEU A 90 -0.71 -26.56 -8.60
C LEU A 90 -1.99 -26.97 -9.33
N TYR A 91 -3.00 -26.09 -9.37
CA TYR A 91 -4.23 -26.32 -10.13
C TYR A 91 -3.93 -26.55 -11.61
N ASP A 92 -3.14 -25.68 -12.23
CA ASP A 92 -2.75 -25.81 -13.65
C ASP A 92 -1.99 -27.11 -13.91
N THR A 93 -1.03 -27.45 -13.05
CA THR A 93 -0.25 -28.69 -13.17
C THR A 93 -1.15 -29.92 -13.07
N ILE A 94 -2.13 -29.92 -12.16
CA ILE A 94 -3.08 -31.03 -12.02
C ILE A 94 -3.97 -31.14 -13.25
N ASP A 95 -4.40 -30.03 -13.83
CA ASP A 95 -5.21 -30.03 -15.04
C ASP A 95 -4.43 -30.57 -16.25
N ASP A 96 -3.20 -30.08 -16.44
CA ASP A 96 -2.28 -30.57 -17.46
C ASP A 96 -2.03 -32.07 -17.32
N MET A 97 -1.79 -32.58 -16.11
CA MET A 97 -1.64 -34.01 -15.85
C MET A 97 -2.88 -34.83 -16.25
N LYS A 98 -4.09 -34.30 -16.00
CA LYS A 98 -5.33 -34.97 -16.43
C LYS A 98 -5.41 -35.01 -17.95
N ASN A 99 -5.09 -33.90 -18.62
CA ASN A 99 -5.10 -33.77 -20.07
C ASN A 99 -4.06 -34.73 -20.72
N TYR A 100 -2.83 -34.78 -20.21
CA TYR A 100 -1.80 -35.71 -20.68
C TYR A 100 -2.20 -37.17 -20.46
N ARG A 101 -2.78 -37.50 -19.30
CA ARG A 101 -3.25 -38.87 -19.02
C ARG A 101 -4.38 -39.28 -19.96
N ALA A 102 -5.29 -38.38 -20.32
CA ALA A 102 -6.34 -38.64 -21.30
C ALA A 102 -5.74 -38.94 -22.68
N ARG A 103 -4.81 -38.09 -23.14
CA ARG A 103 -4.14 -38.24 -24.44
C ARG A 103 -3.28 -39.50 -24.53
N LEU A 104 -2.58 -39.87 -23.45
CA LEU A 104 -1.84 -41.13 -23.37
C LEU A 104 -2.75 -42.36 -23.52
N LYS A 105 -3.94 -42.34 -22.91
CA LYS A 105 -4.92 -43.43 -23.06
C LYS A 105 -5.46 -43.53 -24.49
N GLU A 106 -5.64 -42.39 -25.15
CA GLU A 106 -6.07 -42.36 -26.55
C GLU A 106 -4.98 -42.92 -27.47
N LEU A 107 -3.75 -42.42 -27.36
CA LEU A 107 -2.60 -42.92 -28.09
C LEU A 107 -2.37 -44.42 -27.84
N SER A 108 -2.51 -44.91 -26.60
CA SER A 108 -2.34 -46.34 -26.33
C SER A 108 -3.39 -47.21 -27.03
N LYS A 109 -4.63 -46.70 -27.17
CA LYS A 109 -5.68 -47.39 -27.92
C LYS A 109 -5.38 -47.41 -29.41
N GLU A 110 -4.95 -46.28 -29.97
CA GLU A 110 -4.55 -46.19 -31.39
C GLU A 110 -3.38 -47.12 -31.71
N LEU A 111 -2.39 -47.21 -30.82
CA LEU A 111 -1.24 -48.10 -31.00
C LEU A 111 -1.68 -49.57 -30.95
N ALA A 112 -2.58 -49.94 -30.03
CA ALA A 112 -3.14 -51.29 -29.95
C ALA A 112 -3.95 -51.67 -31.20
N THR A 113 -4.73 -50.75 -31.78
CA THR A 113 -5.49 -51.02 -33.01
C THR A 113 -4.58 -51.13 -34.23
N LEU A 114 -3.49 -50.35 -34.29
CA LEU A 114 -2.48 -50.46 -35.35
C LEU A 114 -1.71 -51.79 -35.29
N SER A 115 -1.31 -52.24 -34.10
CA SER A 115 -0.62 -53.55 -33.96
C SER A 115 -1.52 -54.69 -34.44
N PHE A 116 -2.81 -54.65 -34.12
CA PHE A 116 -3.76 -55.66 -34.57
C PHE A 116 -3.88 -55.70 -36.10
N LYS A 117 -3.89 -54.54 -36.76
CA LYS A 117 -3.91 -54.46 -38.24
C LYS A 117 -2.62 -54.94 -38.90
N SER A 118 -1.46 -54.69 -38.30
CA SER A 118 -0.18 -55.15 -38.86
C SER A 118 0.02 -56.67 -38.75
N ASP A 119 -0.64 -57.31 -37.78
CA ASP A 119 -0.64 -58.77 -37.64
C ASP A 119 -1.59 -59.44 -38.65
N ASP A 120 -2.68 -58.77 -39.03
CA ASP A 120 -3.61 -59.22 -40.08
C ASP A 120 -3.05 -59.06 -41.51
N GLU A 121 -2.15 -58.10 -41.78
CA GLU A 121 -1.53 -57.89 -43.11
C GLU A 121 -0.32 -58.81 -43.41
N ASN A 122 0.22 -59.51 -42.40
CA ASN A 122 1.37 -60.42 -42.54
C ASN A 122 0.98 -61.92 -42.50
N SER A 123 -0.32 -62.24 -42.52
CA SER A 123 -0.85 -63.61 -42.57
C SER A 123 -1.58 -63.89 -43.88
#